data_AF-A0AAD2HVN0-F1
#
_entry.id   AF-A0AAD2HVN0-F1
#
_cell.length_a   1.000
_cell.length_b   1.000
_cell.length_c   1.000
_cell.angle_alpha   90.00
_cell.angle_beta   90.00
_cell.angle_gamma   90.00
#
_symmetry.space_group_name_H-M   'P 1'
#
loop_
_entity.id
_entity.type
_entity.pdbx_description
1 polymer ?
#
loop_
_entity_poly.entity_id
_entity_poly.type
_entity_poly.pdbx_seq_one_letter_code
_entity_poly.pdbx_strand_id
1 'polypeptide(L)'
;MARKTQRWLPFQDQYLAQAVDERRPFLEPKQNLKEAWNETAAVLEKNSRAEGPQSAVVCTGSACRTRFNKIMGHHKVEQRDETRSLQKTGAVEDISKHLKLMTELRALLNDEARVPTAPKTFKAKKKADLERQAGLEMRDAAMMGLVDTSTLTDVTQLEGSSVCEKQGQQKRNRDPLGDTTNQNEDEQTETSVRPKKRRRGANAMNDALAKKGETLDKTFEDARKQGANQHAQIIEGQERIVESQDKVAVALNELLGEIKGMRQDAQGARDTNGLSRVTEILAQALVDKK
;
A
#
# COMPACT_ATOMS: atom_id res chain seq x y z
N MET A 1 -35.64 11.94 -6.43
CA MET A 1 -35.52 10.58 -5.89
C MET A 1 -34.09 10.37 -5.39
N ALA A 2 -33.89 10.25 -4.07
CA ALA A 2 -32.59 9.98 -3.49
C ALA A 2 -32.17 8.54 -3.84
N ARG A 3 -31.19 8.38 -4.74
CA ARG A 3 -30.65 7.06 -5.09
C ARG A 3 -29.81 6.57 -3.91
N LYS A 4 -30.15 5.39 -3.39
CA LYS A 4 -29.38 4.71 -2.33
C LYS A 4 -27.92 4.60 -2.77
N THR A 5 -26.99 4.83 -1.86
CA THR A 5 -25.55 4.67 -2.09
C THR A 5 -25.29 3.22 -2.54
N GLN A 6 -24.89 3.04 -3.79
CA GLN A 6 -24.60 1.71 -4.35
C GLN A 6 -23.48 1.05 -3.51
N ARG A 7 -23.75 -0.14 -2.97
CA ARG A 7 -22.73 -0.93 -2.28
C ARG A 7 -21.92 -1.69 -3.33
N TRP A 8 -20.72 -1.20 -3.61
CA TRP A 8 -19.82 -1.82 -4.59
C TRP A 8 -19.30 -3.17 -4.09
N LEU A 9 -19.41 -4.17 -4.95
CA LEU A 9 -18.88 -5.52 -4.73
C LEU A 9 -17.55 -5.70 -5.48
N PRO A 10 -16.64 -6.57 -5.02
CA PRO A 10 -15.32 -6.73 -5.64
C PRO A 10 -15.35 -7.08 -7.14
N PHE A 11 -16.30 -7.90 -7.58
CA PHE A 11 -16.42 -8.23 -9.01
C PHE A 11 -16.89 -7.03 -9.85
N GLN A 12 -17.63 -6.08 -9.27
CA GLN A 12 -18.08 -4.87 -9.97
C GLN A 12 -16.91 -3.92 -10.27
N ASP A 13 -15.86 -3.96 -9.47
CA ASP A 13 -14.63 -3.20 -9.71
C ASP A 13 -13.92 -3.68 -10.98
N GLN A 14 -14.04 -4.98 -11.31
CA GLN A 14 -13.47 -5.55 -12.53
C GLN A 14 -14.16 -4.98 -13.78
N TYR A 15 -15.49 -4.97 -13.80
CA TYR A 15 -16.23 -4.35 -14.91
C TYR A 15 -15.99 -2.85 -15.00
N LEU A 16 -15.89 -2.16 -13.85
CA LEU A 16 -15.59 -0.73 -13.83
C LEU A 16 -14.21 -0.47 -14.44
N ALA A 17 -13.20 -1.25 -14.08
CA ALA A 17 -11.87 -1.10 -14.64
C ALA A 17 -11.85 -1.36 -16.15
N GLN A 18 -12.56 -2.39 -16.63
CA GLN A 18 -12.72 -2.66 -18.07
C GLN A 18 -13.42 -1.51 -18.81
N ALA A 19 -14.53 -1.02 -18.28
CA ALA A 19 -15.26 0.10 -18.89
C ALA A 19 -14.43 1.39 -18.92
N VAL A 20 -13.61 1.61 -17.89
CA VAL A 20 -12.68 2.75 -17.82
C VAL A 20 -11.51 2.58 -18.78
N ASP A 21 -11.01 1.38 -19.01
CA ASP A 21 -9.97 1.13 -20.03
C ASP A 21 -10.50 1.31 -21.46
N GLU A 22 -11.74 0.88 -21.71
CA GLU A 22 -12.40 1.05 -23.00
C GLU A 22 -12.67 2.52 -23.33
N ARG A 23 -13.21 3.29 -22.37
CA ARG A 23 -13.66 4.67 -22.63
C ARG A 23 -12.66 5.75 -22.24
N ARG A 24 -11.68 5.43 -21.41
CA ARG A 24 -10.63 6.33 -20.90
C ARG A 24 -11.16 7.72 -20.51
N PRO A 25 -12.21 7.81 -19.67
CA PRO A 25 -12.89 9.07 -19.40
C PRO A 25 -12.00 10.11 -18.73
N PHE A 26 -10.86 9.71 -18.15
CA PHE A 26 -9.89 10.60 -17.53
C PHE A 26 -9.03 11.37 -18.55
N LEU A 27 -8.88 10.87 -19.78
CA LEU A 27 -8.13 11.55 -20.85
C LEU A 27 -8.94 12.67 -21.54
N GLU A 28 -10.24 12.73 -21.28
CA GLU A 28 -11.13 13.71 -21.89
C GLU A 28 -10.91 15.13 -21.31
N PRO A 29 -11.10 16.18 -22.12
CA PRO A 29 -11.02 17.56 -21.65
C PRO A 29 -11.95 17.81 -20.46
N LYS A 30 -11.56 18.72 -19.55
CA LYS A 30 -12.34 19.04 -18.34
C LYS A 30 -13.80 19.40 -18.61
N GLN A 31 -14.09 19.98 -19.77
CA GLN A 31 -15.45 20.36 -20.19
C GLN A 31 -16.34 19.13 -20.45
N ASN A 32 -15.75 18.05 -20.99
CA ASN A 32 -16.46 16.83 -21.38
C ASN A 32 -16.36 15.73 -20.31
N LEU A 33 -15.52 15.92 -19.29
CA LEU A 33 -15.24 14.94 -18.25
C LEU A 33 -16.53 14.36 -17.61
N LYS A 34 -17.52 15.20 -17.34
CA LYS A 34 -18.79 14.74 -16.74
C LYS A 34 -19.54 13.78 -17.67
N GLU A 35 -19.58 14.09 -18.97
CA GLU A 35 -20.24 13.28 -20.00
C GLU A 35 -19.48 11.98 -20.22
N ALA A 36 -18.15 12.04 -20.34
CA ALA A 36 -17.29 10.86 -20.47
C ALA A 36 -17.48 9.85 -19.33
N TRP A 37 -17.59 10.32 -18.09
CA TRP A 37 -17.89 9.46 -16.94
C TRP A 37 -19.33 8.91 -16.97
N ASN A 38 -20.30 9.65 -17.49
CA ASN A 38 -21.67 9.14 -17.66
C ASN A 38 -21.75 8.08 -18.76
N GLU A 39 -21.03 8.27 -19.87
CA GLU A 39 -20.90 7.26 -20.92
C GLU A 39 -20.22 5.99 -20.42
N THR A 40 -19.19 6.14 -19.58
CA THR A 40 -18.53 5.01 -18.91
C THR A 40 -19.51 4.24 -18.03
N ALA A 41 -20.40 4.94 -17.31
CA ALA A 41 -21.44 4.30 -16.51
C ALA A 41 -22.45 3.53 -17.38
N ALA A 42 -22.79 4.03 -18.58
CA ALA A 42 -23.65 3.34 -19.52
C ALA A 42 -22.99 2.07 -20.10
N VAL A 43 -21.69 2.13 -20.41
CA VAL A 43 -20.91 0.95 -20.85
C VAL A 43 -20.82 -0.08 -19.73
N LEU A 44 -20.56 0.36 -18.49
CA LEU A 44 -20.54 -0.51 -17.32
C LEU A 44 -21.87 -1.25 -17.13
N GLU A 45 -23.00 -0.56 -17.25
CA GLU A 45 -24.32 -1.18 -17.16
C GLU A 45 -24.53 -2.21 -18.28
N LYS A 46 -24.11 -1.90 -19.51
CA LYS A 46 -24.19 -2.82 -20.66
C LYS A 46 -23.35 -4.08 -20.45
N ASN A 47 -22.08 -3.92 -20.04
CA ASN A 47 -21.15 -5.03 -19.86
C ASN A 47 -21.58 -5.93 -18.71
N SER A 48 -21.98 -5.34 -17.58
CA SER A 48 -22.46 -6.11 -16.42
C SER A 48 -23.79 -6.81 -16.68
N ARG A 49 -24.67 -6.26 -17.51
CA ARG A 49 -25.93 -6.91 -17.91
C ARG A 49 -25.72 -8.09 -18.86
N ALA A 50 -24.63 -8.09 -19.64
CA ALA A 50 -24.32 -9.17 -20.57
C ALA A 50 -24.03 -10.51 -19.87
N GLU A 51 -23.49 -10.48 -18.66
CA GLU A 51 -23.26 -11.68 -17.84
C GLU A 51 -24.50 -12.13 -17.05
N GLY A 52 -25.50 -11.25 -16.90
CA GLY A 52 -26.80 -11.62 -16.35
C GLY A 52 -27.58 -10.44 -15.77
N PRO A 53 -28.92 -10.55 -15.70
CA PRO A 53 -29.77 -9.46 -15.19
C PRO A 53 -29.54 -9.15 -13.70
N GLN A 54 -29.05 -10.10 -12.91
CA GLN A 54 -28.72 -9.91 -11.49
C GLN A 54 -27.35 -9.24 -11.28
N SER A 55 -26.48 -9.24 -12.29
CA SER A 55 -25.13 -8.66 -12.23
C SER A 55 -25.10 -7.18 -12.65
N ALA A 56 -26.21 -6.66 -13.18
CA ALA A 56 -26.29 -5.31 -13.74
C ALA A 56 -25.95 -4.22 -12.71
N VAL A 57 -24.92 -3.44 -13.02
CA VAL A 57 -24.44 -2.33 -12.16
C VAL A 57 -25.03 -1.02 -12.66
N VAL A 58 -26.16 -0.62 -12.08
CA VAL A 58 -26.79 0.68 -12.38
C VAL A 58 -26.18 1.74 -11.47
N CYS A 59 -25.39 2.67 -12.04
CA CYS A 59 -24.78 3.76 -11.28
C CYS A 59 -24.61 5.04 -12.12
N THR A 60 -24.25 6.14 -11.46
CA THR A 60 -23.99 7.43 -12.12
C THR A 60 -22.51 7.56 -12.46
N GLY A 61 -22.17 8.41 -13.44
CA GLY A 61 -20.76 8.69 -13.78
C GLY A 61 -19.95 9.23 -12.61
N SER A 62 -20.56 10.04 -11.74
CA SER A 62 -19.93 10.51 -10.50
C SER A 62 -19.59 9.38 -9.52
N ALA A 63 -20.45 8.37 -9.41
CA ALA A 63 -20.21 7.20 -8.58
C ALA A 63 -19.09 6.33 -9.16
N CYS A 64 -19.08 6.12 -10.49
CA CYS A 64 -17.99 5.45 -11.20
C CYS A 64 -16.65 6.13 -10.94
N ARG A 65 -16.57 7.45 -11.14
CA ARG A 65 -15.35 8.23 -10.92
C ARG A 65 -14.84 8.10 -9.49
N THR A 66 -15.74 8.25 -8.52
CA THR A 66 -15.39 8.17 -7.09
C THR A 66 -14.88 6.78 -6.74
N ARG A 67 -15.55 5.73 -7.23
CA ARG A 67 -15.13 4.35 -7.01
C ARG A 67 -13.79 4.07 -7.68
N PHE A 68 -13.61 4.47 -8.94
CA PHE A 68 -12.36 4.32 -9.67
C PHE A 68 -11.19 4.95 -8.94
N ASN A 69 -11.31 6.21 -8.52
CA ASN A 69 -10.26 6.88 -7.73
C ASN A 69 -9.93 6.13 -6.42
N LYS A 70 -10.95 5.53 -5.78
CA LYS A 70 -10.74 4.69 -4.60
C LYS A 70 -9.93 3.45 -4.97
N ILE A 71 -10.35 2.68 -5.98
CA ILE A 71 -9.63 1.48 -6.42
C ILE A 71 -8.17 1.82 -6.80
N MET A 72 -7.94 2.90 -7.54
CA MET A 72 -6.59 3.38 -7.88
C MET A 72 -5.75 3.73 -6.63
N GLY A 73 -6.39 4.29 -5.61
CA GLY A 73 -5.76 4.56 -4.31
C GLY A 73 -5.35 3.29 -3.58
N HIS A 74 -6.21 2.27 -3.58
CA HIS A 74 -5.91 0.96 -2.98
C HIS A 74 -4.81 0.22 -3.77
N HIS A 75 -4.91 0.16 -5.10
CA HIS A 75 -3.90 -0.46 -5.99
C HIS A 75 -2.51 0.17 -5.80
N LYS A 76 -2.46 1.47 -5.48
CA LYS A 76 -1.20 2.16 -5.15
C LYS A 76 -0.53 1.63 -3.89
N VAL A 77 -1.32 1.25 -2.89
CA VAL A 77 -0.82 0.67 -1.64
C VAL A 77 -0.42 -0.78 -1.90
N GLU A 78 -1.28 -1.56 -2.57
CA GLU A 78 -1.02 -2.96 -2.90
C GLU A 78 0.27 -3.13 -3.72
N GLN A 79 0.49 -2.35 -4.78
CA GLN A 79 1.76 -2.43 -5.54
C GLN A 79 2.99 -2.12 -4.68
N ARG A 80 2.89 -1.28 -3.64
CA ARG A 80 4.02 -1.02 -2.73
C ARG A 80 4.29 -2.22 -1.82
N ASP A 81 3.24 -2.90 -1.39
CA ASP A 81 3.35 -4.07 -0.53
C ASP A 81 3.77 -5.32 -1.34
N GLU A 82 3.26 -5.49 -2.56
CA GLU A 82 3.66 -6.53 -3.52
C GLU A 82 5.12 -6.37 -3.94
N THR A 83 5.58 -5.17 -4.32
CA THR A 83 7.00 -4.95 -4.65
C THR A 83 7.91 -5.21 -3.45
N ARG A 84 7.45 -4.93 -2.23
CA ARG A 84 8.16 -5.26 -0.99
C ARG A 84 8.15 -6.76 -0.67
N SER A 85 7.10 -7.47 -1.06
CA SER A 85 6.98 -8.93 -0.93
C SER A 85 7.83 -9.65 -1.97
N LEU A 86 7.74 -9.26 -3.24
CA LEU A 86 8.51 -9.77 -4.37
C LEU A 86 10.02 -9.64 -4.16
N GLN A 87 10.48 -8.53 -3.58
CA GLN A 87 11.89 -8.35 -3.17
C GLN A 87 12.34 -9.33 -2.09
N LYS A 88 11.43 -9.87 -1.28
CA LYS A 88 11.74 -10.82 -0.20
C LYS A 88 11.66 -12.28 -0.63
N THR A 89 10.73 -12.63 -1.52
CA THR A 89 10.47 -14.03 -1.88
C THR A 89 11.01 -14.45 -3.24
N GLY A 90 11.34 -13.51 -4.14
CA GLY A 90 11.93 -13.81 -5.45
C GLY A 90 11.02 -14.62 -6.40
N ALA A 91 9.78 -14.90 -6.00
CA ALA A 91 8.83 -15.68 -6.78
C ALA A 91 7.95 -14.74 -7.61
N VAL A 92 7.96 -14.91 -8.94
CA VAL A 92 7.08 -14.19 -9.86
C VAL A 92 5.71 -14.85 -9.79
N GLU A 93 4.81 -14.30 -8.97
CA GLU A 93 3.43 -14.77 -8.88
C GLU A 93 2.62 -14.38 -10.13
N ASP A 94 1.66 -15.23 -10.49
CA ASP A 94 0.72 -14.99 -11.58
C ASP A 94 -0.15 -13.76 -11.29
N ILE A 95 0.20 -12.64 -11.91
CA ILE A 95 -0.56 -11.40 -11.78
C ILE A 95 -1.95 -11.59 -12.42
N SER A 96 -3.01 -11.49 -11.61
CA SER A 96 -4.40 -11.50 -12.06
C SER A 96 -4.63 -10.53 -13.22
N LYS A 97 -5.45 -10.92 -14.21
CA LYS A 97 -5.79 -10.06 -15.37
C LYS A 97 -6.28 -8.66 -14.94
N HIS A 98 -7.04 -8.59 -13.84
CA HIS A 98 -7.50 -7.32 -13.28
C HIS A 98 -6.33 -6.45 -12.76
N LEU A 99 -5.36 -7.03 -12.06
CA LEU A 99 -4.18 -6.32 -11.57
C LEU A 99 -3.31 -5.78 -12.70
N LYS A 100 -3.17 -6.55 -13.81
CA LYS A 100 -2.49 -6.08 -15.02
C LYS A 100 -3.19 -4.84 -15.60
N LEU A 101 -4.50 -4.94 -15.81
CA LEU A 101 -5.32 -3.82 -16.30
C LEU A 101 -5.22 -2.59 -15.38
N MET A 102 -5.32 -2.77 -14.06
CA MET A 102 -5.19 -1.68 -13.08
C MET A 102 -3.79 -1.04 -13.11
N THR A 103 -2.75 -1.82 -13.37
CA THR A 103 -1.38 -1.34 -13.53
C THR A 103 -1.21 -0.52 -14.81
N GLU A 104 -1.79 -0.98 -15.92
CA GLU A 104 -1.80 -0.28 -17.21
C GLU A 104 -2.57 1.05 -17.13
N LEU A 105 -3.78 1.03 -16.58
CA LEU A 105 -4.59 2.23 -16.33
C LEU A 105 -3.84 3.26 -15.47
N ARG A 106 -3.04 2.78 -14.51
CA ARG A 106 -2.23 3.63 -13.66
C ARG A 106 -1.06 4.26 -14.39
N ALA A 107 -0.40 3.53 -15.28
CA ALA A 107 0.65 4.07 -16.12
C ALA A 107 0.09 5.22 -16.97
N LEU A 108 -1.04 5.00 -17.63
CA LEU A 108 -1.74 6.02 -18.43
C LEU A 108 -2.10 7.27 -17.61
N LEU A 109 -2.63 7.09 -16.39
CA LEU A 109 -2.98 8.21 -15.51
C LEU A 109 -1.75 9.01 -15.05
N ASN A 110 -0.63 8.33 -14.80
CA ASN A 110 0.62 8.99 -14.41
C ASN A 110 1.27 9.73 -15.57
N ASP A 111 1.19 9.20 -16.79
CA ASP A 111 1.69 9.86 -17.99
C ASP A 111 0.90 11.14 -18.29
N GLU A 112 -0.42 11.15 -18.05
CA GLU A 112 -1.22 12.37 -18.08
C GLU A 112 -0.89 13.32 -16.90
N ALA A 113 -0.66 12.81 -15.69
CA ALA A 113 -0.22 13.64 -14.56
C ALA A 113 1.17 14.27 -14.79
N ARG A 114 1.96 13.72 -15.71
CA ARG A 114 3.21 14.31 -16.22
C ARG A 114 2.97 15.37 -17.30
N VAL A 115 1.81 15.39 -17.95
CA VAL A 115 1.36 16.57 -18.69
C VAL A 115 1.04 17.64 -17.65
N PRO A 116 1.82 18.73 -17.57
CA PRO A 116 1.62 19.73 -16.54
C PRO A 116 0.22 20.31 -16.70
N THR A 117 -0.67 20.03 -15.75
CA THR A 117 -1.99 20.64 -15.65
C THR A 117 -1.84 22.13 -15.36
N ALA A 118 -1.59 22.90 -16.41
CA ALA A 118 -1.05 24.25 -16.40
C ALA A 118 0.25 24.36 -15.58
N PRO A 119 1.28 25.06 -16.08
CA PRO A 119 2.36 25.45 -15.19
C PRO A 119 1.72 26.24 -14.03
N LYS A 120 1.90 25.78 -12.78
CA LYS A 120 1.85 26.68 -11.63
C LYS A 120 2.57 27.94 -12.11
N THR A 121 1.87 29.06 -12.15
CA THR A 121 2.41 30.31 -12.72
C THR A 121 3.82 30.50 -12.15
N PHE A 122 4.75 31.05 -12.94
CA PHE A 122 6.15 31.21 -12.49
C PHE A 122 6.24 31.79 -11.05
N LYS A 123 5.32 32.70 -10.72
CA LYS A 123 5.10 33.24 -9.38
C LYS A 123 4.77 32.19 -8.31
N ALA A 124 3.85 31.26 -8.58
CA ALA A 124 3.47 30.18 -7.66
C ALA A 124 4.58 29.14 -7.45
N LYS A 125 5.40 28.85 -8.47
CA LYS A 125 6.59 27.99 -8.30
C LYS A 125 7.64 28.69 -7.42
N LYS A 126 7.96 29.94 -7.73
CA LYS A 126 8.92 30.76 -6.96
C LYS A 126 8.49 30.91 -5.50
N LYS A 127 7.19 31.10 -5.22
CA LYS A 127 6.65 31.12 -3.86
C LYS A 127 6.86 29.79 -3.14
N ALA A 128 6.49 28.66 -3.77
CA ALA A 128 6.64 27.34 -3.17
C ALA A 128 8.11 26.97 -2.90
N ASP A 129 9.03 27.34 -3.79
CA ASP A 129 10.46 27.08 -3.62
C ASP A 129 11.05 27.90 -2.47
N LEU A 130 10.64 29.17 -2.33
CA LEU A 130 11.06 30.03 -1.22
C LEU A 130 10.47 29.60 0.13
N GLU A 131 9.20 29.18 0.16
CA GLU A 131 8.60 28.59 1.37
C GLU A 131 9.33 27.32 1.80
N ARG A 132 9.71 26.48 0.83
CA ARG A 132 10.49 25.26 1.09
C ARG A 132 11.87 25.61 1.65
N GLN A 133 12.54 26.61 1.07
CA GLN A 133 13.85 27.07 1.53
C GLN A 133 13.77 27.65 2.95
N ALA A 134 12.83 28.56 3.21
CA ALA A 134 12.63 29.13 4.54
C ALA A 134 12.29 28.04 5.58
N GLY A 135 11.52 27.02 5.21
CA GLY A 135 11.23 25.87 6.07
C GLY A 135 12.47 25.03 6.41
N LEU A 136 13.42 24.90 5.47
CA LEU A 136 14.69 24.23 5.70
C LEU A 136 15.59 25.06 6.62
N GLU A 137 15.71 26.36 6.36
CA GLU A 137 16.49 27.29 7.19
C GLU A 137 15.97 27.35 8.64
N MET A 138 14.64 27.35 8.82
CA MET A 138 14.03 27.27 10.14
C MET A 138 14.32 25.95 10.87
N ARG A 139 14.33 24.82 10.14
CA ARG A 139 14.68 23.52 10.69
C ARG A 139 16.14 23.50 11.11
N ASP A 140 17.03 24.00 10.26
CA ASP A 140 18.47 24.02 10.54
C ASP A 140 18.79 24.96 11.69
N ALA A 141 18.14 26.13 11.76
CA ALA A 141 18.24 27.02 12.91
C ALA A 141 17.76 26.37 14.21
N ALA A 142 16.64 25.64 14.18
CA ALA A 142 16.15 24.90 15.34
C ALA A 142 17.14 23.80 15.80
N MET A 143 17.88 23.18 14.87
CA MET A 143 18.90 22.18 15.20
C MET A 143 20.22 22.81 15.69
N MET A 144 20.62 23.96 15.14
CA MET A 144 21.88 24.63 15.50
C MET A 144 21.74 25.58 16.70
N GLY A 145 20.53 25.88 17.16
CA GLY A 145 20.26 26.69 18.35
C GLY A 145 20.02 28.17 18.03
N LEU A 146 20.74 29.09 18.68
CA LEU A 146 20.61 30.53 18.47
C LEU A 146 21.19 30.92 17.11
N VAL A 147 20.32 31.11 16.12
CA VAL A 147 20.67 31.66 14.80
C VAL A 147 20.10 33.08 14.70
N ASP A 148 20.90 33.99 14.17
CA ASP A 148 20.47 35.37 13.94
C ASP A 148 19.31 35.39 12.93
N THR A 149 18.19 35.96 13.37
CA THR A 149 16.97 36.12 12.58
C THR A 149 17.19 36.90 11.28
N SER A 150 18.23 37.75 11.20
CA SER A 150 18.57 38.50 9.99
C SER A 150 19.03 37.60 8.83
N THR A 151 19.47 36.38 9.12
CA THR A 151 19.99 35.41 8.13
C THR A 151 18.91 34.49 7.56
N LEU A 152 17.70 34.50 8.12
CA LEU A 152 16.59 33.66 7.70
C LEU A 152 15.77 34.33 6.60
N THR A 153 15.36 33.55 5.60
CA THR A 153 14.52 34.02 4.51
C THR A 153 13.14 34.47 5.03
N ASP A 154 12.84 35.76 4.91
CA ASP A 154 11.56 36.35 5.30
C ASP A 154 10.47 36.09 4.24
N VAL A 155 9.61 35.10 4.52
CA VAL A 155 8.48 34.71 3.66
C VAL A 155 7.42 35.81 3.57
N THR A 156 7.39 36.78 4.50
CA THR A 156 6.39 37.86 4.52
C THR A 156 6.63 38.95 3.48
N GLN A 157 7.84 39.04 2.93
CA GLN A 157 8.20 39.99 1.87
C GLN A 157 7.82 39.48 0.47
N LEU A 158 7.33 38.25 0.35
CA LEU A 158 6.93 37.68 -0.93
C LEU A 158 5.66 38.33 -1.49
N GLU A 159 5.70 38.66 -2.77
CA GLU A 159 4.55 39.16 -3.51
C GLU A 159 3.48 38.05 -3.64
N GLY A 160 2.35 38.20 -2.94
CA GLY A 160 1.31 37.17 -2.82
C GLY A 160 1.30 36.37 -1.50
N SER A 161 2.05 36.80 -0.50
CA SER A 161 1.89 36.33 0.89
C SER A 161 0.56 36.82 1.48
N SER A 162 -0.17 35.93 2.14
CA SER A 162 -1.50 36.26 2.68
C SER A 162 -1.39 37.21 3.87
N VAL A 163 -2.41 38.03 4.12
CA VAL A 163 -2.45 38.93 5.31
C VAL A 163 -2.30 38.13 6.61
N CYS A 164 -2.82 36.90 6.64
CA CYS A 164 -2.68 35.97 7.75
C CYS A 164 -1.21 35.54 7.95
N GLU A 165 -0.49 35.20 6.87
CA GLU A 165 0.94 34.87 6.91
C GLU A 165 1.78 36.04 7.45
N LYS A 166 1.52 37.27 6.99
CA LYS A 166 2.25 38.47 7.45
C LYS A 166 2.02 38.76 8.93
N GLN A 167 0.78 38.64 9.41
CA GLN A 167 0.46 38.87 10.81
C GLN A 167 1.00 37.78 11.75
N GLY A 168 1.07 36.52 11.27
CA GLY A 168 1.57 35.39 12.05
C GLY A 168 3.03 35.56 12.49
N GLN A 169 3.87 36.12 11.63
CA GLN A 169 5.29 36.37 11.94
C GLN A 169 5.52 37.69 12.68
N GLN A 170 4.81 38.78 12.32
CA GLN A 170 5.02 40.10 12.94
C GLN A 170 4.58 40.17 14.42
N LYS A 171 3.65 39.32 14.87
CA LYS A 171 3.21 39.31 16.28
C LYS A 171 4.28 38.84 17.27
N ARG A 172 5.43 38.36 16.80
CA ARG A 172 6.57 38.03 17.68
C ARG A 172 7.63 39.13 17.79
N ASN A 173 7.56 40.18 16.96
CA ASN A 173 8.57 41.26 16.91
C ASN A 173 8.16 42.55 17.63
N ARG A 174 7.09 42.53 18.45
CA ARG A 174 6.74 43.67 19.31
C ARG A 174 6.93 43.33 20.78
N ASP A 175 8.15 43.51 21.24
CA ASP A 175 8.44 44.22 22.48
C ASP A 175 9.70 45.09 22.29
N PRO A 176 9.63 46.42 22.55
CA PRO A 176 10.69 47.38 22.27
C PRO A 176 11.46 47.80 23.54
N LEU A 177 12.78 47.76 23.51
CA LEU A 177 13.68 48.69 24.22
C LEU A 177 14.95 48.75 23.35
N GLY A 178 15.30 49.84 22.66
CA GLY A 178 15.24 51.23 23.10
C GLY A 178 16.48 51.58 23.92
N ASP A 179 17.67 51.21 23.42
CA ASP A 179 18.95 51.53 24.05
C ASP A 179 19.61 52.71 23.31
N THR A 180 19.25 53.90 23.75
CA THR A 180 20.01 55.13 23.48
C THR A 180 19.88 56.02 24.71
N THR A 181 20.82 55.97 25.65
CA THR A 181 21.33 57.19 26.30
C THR A 181 22.69 56.92 26.93
N ASN A 182 23.68 57.71 26.52
CA ASN A 182 24.87 58.01 27.30
C ASN A 182 24.48 58.72 28.61
N GLN A 183 25.39 58.66 29.59
CA GLN A 183 25.59 59.57 30.72
C GLN A 183 25.05 59.17 32.12
N ASN A 184 26.05 59.06 32.99
CA ASN A 184 26.15 59.54 34.37
C ASN A 184 25.46 58.78 35.52
N GLU A 185 26.37 58.29 36.38
CA GLU A 185 26.43 58.22 37.84
C GLU A 185 25.19 58.48 38.69
N ASP A 186 25.16 57.67 39.75
CA ASP A 186 24.63 57.88 41.09
C ASP A 186 23.21 57.41 41.46
N GLU A 187 23.26 56.61 42.53
CA GLU A 187 22.33 56.46 43.64
C GLU A 187 21.05 55.61 43.54
N GLN A 188 21.03 54.69 44.51
CA GLN A 188 19.89 54.25 45.31
C GLN A 188 18.96 53.17 44.70
N THR A 189 19.32 51.96 45.12
CA THR A 189 18.44 50.84 45.41
C THR A 189 17.10 51.25 46.03
N GLU A 190 15.98 50.91 45.37
CA GLU A 190 14.83 50.25 46.03
C GLU A 190 13.80 49.69 45.02
N THR A 191 13.70 48.36 45.02
CA THR A 191 12.51 47.52 44.80
C THR A 191 11.50 47.88 43.69
N SER A 192 11.68 47.26 42.51
CA SER A 192 10.57 46.90 41.63
C SER A 192 10.50 45.38 41.50
N VAL A 193 9.50 44.79 42.16
CA VAL A 193 9.21 43.34 42.16
C VAL A 193 8.75 42.93 40.77
N ARG A 194 9.68 42.47 39.93
CA ARG A 194 9.34 41.68 38.73
C ARG A 194 9.02 40.24 39.15
N PRO A 195 7.93 39.62 38.66
CA PRO A 195 7.63 38.24 38.98
C PRO A 195 8.68 37.31 38.34
N LYS A 196 9.64 36.86 39.14
CA LYS A 196 10.55 35.77 38.76
C LYS A 196 9.70 34.50 38.58
N LYS A 197 9.46 34.10 37.33
CA LYS A 197 8.92 32.77 36.99
C LYS A 197 9.79 31.71 37.67
N ARG A 198 9.28 31.11 38.76
CA ARG A 198 9.92 29.97 39.41
C ARG A 198 9.98 28.84 38.39
N ARG A 199 11.19 28.32 38.11
CA ARG A 199 11.41 27.03 37.44
C ARG A 199 10.83 25.90 38.32
N ARG A 200 9.50 25.76 38.39
CA ARG A 200 8.85 24.55 38.88
C ARG A 200 8.56 23.68 37.66
N GLY A 201 9.32 22.61 37.46
CA GLY A 201 8.95 21.57 36.48
C GLY A 201 10.04 20.82 35.73
N ALA A 202 11.33 21.18 35.87
CA ALA A 202 12.40 20.44 35.18
C ALA A 202 12.41 18.95 35.57
N ASN A 203 12.26 18.64 36.86
CA ASN A 203 12.23 17.26 37.34
C ASN A 203 10.94 16.52 36.98
N ALA A 204 9.79 17.22 36.93
CA ALA A 204 8.50 16.61 36.57
C ALA A 204 8.44 16.21 35.09
N MET A 205 9.07 16.98 34.19
CA MET A 205 9.21 16.58 32.78
C MET A 205 10.18 15.39 32.62
N ASN A 206 11.30 15.38 33.34
CA ASN A 206 12.22 14.25 33.30
C ASN A 206 11.59 12.96 33.83
N ASP A 207 10.81 13.03 34.92
CA ASP A 207 10.06 11.88 35.45
C ASP A 207 8.98 11.40 34.47
N ALA A 208 8.29 12.32 33.78
CA ALA A 208 7.30 11.96 32.76
C ALA A 208 7.95 11.29 31.54
N LEU A 209 9.13 11.76 31.13
CA LEU A 209 9.90 11.14 30.04
C LEU A 209 10.44 9.77 30.43
N ALA A 210 10.95 9.59 31.66
CA ALA A 210 11.41 8.31 32.17
C ALA A 210 10.27 7.28 32.22
N LYS A 211 9.11 7.65 32.78
CA LYS A 211 7.92 6.78 32.79
C LYS A 211 7.46 6.40 31.39
N LYS A 212 7.53 7.34 30.44
CA LYS A 212 7.18 7.06 29.04
C LYS A 212 8.19 6.11 28.38
N GLY A 213 9.48 6.27 28.68
CA GLY A 213 10.54 5.34 28.25
C GLY A 213 10.25 3.92 28.72
N GLU A 214 9.99 3.73 30.02
CA GLU A 214 9.67 2.41 30.58
C GLU A 214 8.41 1.78 29.95
N THR A 215 7.38 2.58 29.65
CA THR A 215 6.19 2.04 28.97
C THR A 215 6.49 1.61 27.54
N LEU A 216 7.31 2.39 26.82
CA LEU A 216 7.68 2.06 25.44
C LEU A 216 8.53 0.80 25.39
N ASP A 217 9.51 0.67 26.29
CA ASP A 217 10.36 -0.51 26.36
C ASP A 217 9.55 -1.77 26.64
N LYS A 218 8.59 -1.70 27.57
CA LYS A 218 7.64 -2.80 27.82
C LYS A 218 6.83 -3.14 26.57
N THR A 219 6.30 -2.14 25.85
CA THR A 219 5.56 -2.42 24.61
C THR A 219 6.43 -3.04 23.52
N PHE A 220 7.71 -2.67 23.43
CA PHE A 220 8.64 -3.26 22.48
C PHE A 220 8.99 -4.70 22.86
N GLU A 221 9.21 -4.99 24.15
CA GLU A 221 9.43 -6.35 24.63
C GLU A 221 8.22 -7.25 24.38
N ASP A 222 7.01 -6.77 24.65
CA ASP A 222 5.78 -7.53 24.41
C ASP A 222 5.56 -7.79 22.92
N ALA A 223 5.81 -6.78 22.05
CA ALA A 223 5.77 -6.97 20.60
C ALA A 223 6.82 -8.00 20.13
N ARG A 224 8.01 -8.01 20.74
CA ARG A 224 9.08 -8.97 20.43
C ARG A 224 8.69 -10.40 20.84
N LYS A 225 8.10 -10.57 22.02
CA LYS A 225 7.56 -11.86 22.50
C LYS A 225 6.42 -12.35 21.62
N GLN A 226 5.50 -11.47 21.24
CA GLN A 226 4.38 -11.82 20.37
C GLN A 226 4.90 -12.27 18.99
N GLY A 227 5.88 -11.56 18.43
CA GLY A 227 6.52 -11.93 17.17
C GLY A 227 7.24 -13.29 17.26
N ALA A 228 7.97 -13.55 18.34
CA ALA A 228 8.62 -14.84 18.57
C ALA A 228 7.60 -15.99 18.68
N ASN A 229 6.49 -15.77 19.38
CA ASN A 229 5.41 -16.75 19.51
C ASN A 229 4.72 -17.04 18.16
N GLN A 230 4.45 -16.01 17.37
CA GLN A 230 3.89 -16.18 16.01
C GLN A 230 4.85 -16.97 15.11
N HIS A 231 6.14 -16.65 15.16
CA HIS A 231 7.15 -17.36 14.39
C HIS A 231 7.25 -18.84 14.80
N ALA A 232 7.20 -19.14 16.10
CA ALA A 232 7.18 -20.51 16.60
C ALA A 232 5.95 -21.29 16.10
N GLN A 233 4.76 -20.68 16.11
CA GLN A 233 3.54 -21.31 15.58
C GLN A 233 3.63 -21.57 14.07
N ILE A 234 4.26 -20.67 13.31
CA ILE A 234 4.47 -20.87 11.88
C ILE A 234 5.41 -22.06 11.63
N ILE A 235 6.51 -22.16 12.38
CA ILE A 235 7.44 -23.30 12.28
C ILE A 235 6.70 -24.61 12.59
N GLU A 236 5.96 -24.67 13.71
CA GLU A 236 5.20 -25.86 14.09
C GLU A 236 4.12 -26.22 13.04
N GLY A 237 3.54 -25.22 12.38
CA GLY A 237 2.63 -25.43 11.25
C GLY A 237 3.33 -26.02 10.03
N GLN A 238 4.53 -25.53 9.71
CA GLN A 238 5.36 -26.03 8.61
C GLN A 238 5.82 -27.48 8.86
N GLU A 239 6.26 -27.79 10.08
CA GLU A 239 6.66 -29.16 10.47
C GLU A 239 5.51 -30.14 10.27
N ARG A 240 4.29 -29.79 10.70
CA ARG A 240 3.09 -30.62 10.46
C ARG A 240 2.77 -30.82 8.98
N ILE A 241 2.98 -29.81 8.15
CA ILE A 241 2.79 -29.93 6.70
C ILE A 241 3.82 -30.90 6.12
N VAL A 242 5.09 -30.78 6.50
CA VAL A 242 6.16 -31.69 6.06
C VAL A 242 5.84 -33.13 6.46
N GLU A 243 5.43 -33.38 7.71
CA GLU A 243 5.01 -34.71 8.15
C GLU A 243 3.82 -35.25 7.34
N SER A 244 2.87 -34.39 6.98
CA SER A 244 1.74 -34.80 6.14
C SER A 244 2.16 -35.14 4.71
N GLN A 245 3.14 -34.41 4.15
CA GLN A 245 3.71 -34.67 2.84
C GLN A 245 4.48 -35.99 2.83
N ASP A 246 5.24 -36.28 3.87
CA ASP A 246 5.96 -37.56 4.02
C ASP A 246 4.99 -38.74 4.09
N LYS A 247 3.89 -38.62 4.84
CA LYS A 247 2.83 -39.66 4.88
C LYS A 247 2.20 -39.90 3.51
N VAL A 248 1.90 -38.84 2.77
CA VAL A 248 1.37 -38.95 1.40
C VAL A 248 2.40 -39.60 0.47
N ALA A 249 3.68 -39.25 0.59
CA ALA A 249 4.75 -39.84 -0.21
C ALA A 249 4.90 -41.35 0.05
N VAL A 250 4.83 -41.78 1.31
CA VAL A 250 4.83 -43.20 1.68
C VAL A 250 3.63 -43.93 1.09
N ALA A 251 2.42 -43.41 1.26
CA ALA A 251 1.20 -44.02 0.71
C ALA A 251 1.23 -44.14 -0.83
N LEU A 252 1.76 -43.12 -1.53
CA LEU A 252 1.95 -43.17 -2.98
C LEU A 252 2.96 -44.24 -3.39
N ASN A 253 4.05 -44.40 -2.65
CA ASN A 253 5.05 -45.43 -2.93
C ASN A 253 4.50 -46.84 -2.69
N GLU A 254 3.69 -47.05 -1.66
CA GLU A 254 2.98 -48.31 -1.41
C GLU A 254 2.02 -48.66 -2.55
N LEU A 255 1.16 -47.72 -2.96
CA LEU A 255 0.25 -47.90 -4.10
C LEU A 255 0.99 -48.21 -5.40
N LEU A 256 2.11 -47.53 -5.66
CA LEU A 256 2.95 -47.81 -6.84
C LEU A 256 3.57 -49.21 -6.75
N GLY A 257 3.93 -49.67 -5.55
CA GLY A 257 4.39 -51.03 -5.30
C GLY A 257 3.32 -52.07 -5.62
N GLU A 258 2.10 -51.88 -5.11
CA GLU A 258 0.94 -52.75 -5.37
C GLU A 258 0.61 -52.83 -6.86
N ILE A 259 0.58 -51.69 -7.56
CA ILE A 259 0.34 -51.65 -9.02
C ILE A 259 1.42 -52.42 -9.78
N LYS A 260 2.69 -52.31 -9.38
CA LYS A 260 3.79 -53.07 -9.98
C LYS A 260 3.63 -54.58 -9.73
N GLY A 261 3.27 -54.98 -8.52
CA GLY A 261 2.98 -56.37 -8.16
C GLY A 261 1.86 -56.96 -9.02
N MET A 262 0.70 -56.28 -9.07
CA MET A 262 -0.44 -56.70 -9.89
C MET A 262 -0.08 -56.84 -11.38
N ARG A 263 0.78 -55.96 -11.92
CA ARG A 263 1.26 -56.07 -13.31
C ARG A 263 2.16 -57.29 -13.52
N GLN A 264 3.05 -57.59 -12.57
CA GLN A 264 3.92 -58.77 -12.65
C GLN A 264 3.11 -60.06 -12.56
N ASP A 265 2.14 -60.12 -11.64
CA ASP A 265 1.24 -61.27 -11.48
C ASP A 265 0.38 -61.49 -12.74
N ALA A 266 -0.16 -60.41 -13.31
CA ALA A 266 -0.93 -60.48 -14.56
C ALA A 266 -0.07 -60.93 -15.75
N GLN A 267 1.20 -60.52 -15.80
CA GLN A 267 2.12 -60.97 -16.85
C GLN A 267 2.48 -62.45 -16.67
N GLY A 268 2.81 -62.88 -15.44
CA GLY A 268 3.08 -64.28 -15.14
C GLY A 268 1.90 -65.19 -15.46
N ALA A 269 0.67 -64.78 -15.14
CA ALA A 269 -0.54 -65.53 -15.48
C ALA A 269 -0.81 -65.65 -17.00
N ARG A 270 -0.42 -64.63 -17.78
CA ARG A 270 -0.48 -64.70 -19.25
C ARG A 270 0.53 -65.66 -19.82
N ASP A 271 1.75 -65.65 -19.30
CA ASP A 271 2.83 -66.50 -19.77
C ASP A 271 2.55 -67.98 -19.43
N THR A 272 2.01 -68.27 -18.24
CA THR A 272 1.60 -69.63 -17.85
C THR A 272 0.44 -70.15 -18.71
N ASN A 273 -0.59 -69.34 -18.95
CA ASN A 273 -1.72 -69.72 -19.79
C ASN A 273 -1.31 -69.90 -21.27
N GLY A 274 -0.36 -69.10 -21.76
CA GLY A 274 0.21 -69.25 -23.09
C GLY A 274 0.97 -70.57 -23.24
N LEU A 275 1.81 -70.92 -22.26
CA LEU A 275 2.53 -72.18 -22.23
C LEU A 275 1.59 -73.40 -22.17
N SER A 276 0.57 -73.38 -21.31
CA SER A 276 -0.43 -74.45 -21.23
C SER A 276 -1.13 -74.68 -22.57
N ARG A 277 -1.53 -73.61 -23.26
CA ARG A 277 -2.20 -73.71 -24.56
C ARG A 277 -1.27 -74.23 -25.67
N VAL A 278 0.01 -73.85 -25.65
CA VAL A 278 1.02 -74.41 -26.57
C VAL A 278 1.24 -75.90 -26.30
N THR A 279 1.32 -76.32 -25.04
CA THR A 279 1.47 -77.74 -24.70
C THR A 279 0.25 -78.57 -25.10
N GLU A 280 -0.96 -78.01 -24.98
CA GLU A 280 -2.20 -78.67 -25.38
C GLU A 280 -2.30 -78.83 -26.90
N ILE A 281 -1.93 -77.80 -27.66
CA ILE A 281 -1.85 -77.86 -29.13
C ILE A 281 -0.82 -78.90 -29.59
N LEU A 282 0.36 -78.95 -28.95
CA LEU A 282 1.40 -79.94 -29.26
C LEU A 282 0.95 -81.37 -28.91
N ALA A 283 0.25 -81.55 -27.79
CA ALA A 283 -0.31 -82.85 -27.41
C ALA A 283 -1.37 -83.32 -28.42
N GLN A 284 -2.27 -82.43 -28.85
CA GLN A 284 -3.28 -82.74 -29.87
C GLN A 284 -2.63 -83.12 -31.22
N ALA A 285 -1.63 -82.36 -31.66
CA ALA A 285 -0.90 -82.65 -32.90
C ALA A 285 -0.11 -83.96 -32.88
N LEU A 286 0.25 -84.48 -31.69
CA LEU A 286 0.90 -85.79 -31.53
C LEU A 286 -0.12 -86.93 -31.54
N VAL A 287 -1.35 -86.69 -31.08
CA VAL A 287 -2.46 -87.66 -31.16
C VAL A 287 -2.92 -87.81 -32.61
N ASP A 288 -3.05 -86.71 -33.35
CA ASP A 288 -3.51 -86.72 -34.75
C ASP A 288 -2.49 -87.35 -35.73
N LYS A 289 -1.26 -87.65 -35.28
CA LYS A 289 -0.19 -88.27 -36.08
C LYS A 289 -0.03 -89.79 -35.87
N LYS A 290 -0.84 -90.42 -35.02
CA LYS A 290 -0.89 -91.88 -34.83
C LYS A 290 -2.09 -92.47 -35.54
#